data_AF-C6TC83-F1
#
_entry.id   AF-C6TC83-F1
#
_cell.length_a   1.000
_cell.length_b   1.000
_cell.length_c   1.000
_cell.angle_alpha   90.00
_cell.angle_beta   90.00
_cell.angle_gamma   90.00
#
_symmetry.space_group_name_H-M   'P 1'
#
loop_
_entity.id
_entity.type
_entity.pdbx_description
1 polymer ?
#
loop_
_entity_poly.entity_id
_entity_poly.type
_entity_poly.pdbx_seq_one_letter_code
_entity_poly.pdbx_strand_id
1 'polypeptide(L)'
;MQSAGGFPMPILSQDLQYMLREPISLGATSNYMHGLIKRNQTIVATWTCRKGVIYIDGSHVNYTFKGGDIIAIFSKAPVLKVFLPHKFL
;
A
#
# COMPACT_ATOMS: atom_id res chain seq x y z
N MET A 1 2.95 9.26 0.38
CA MET A 1 1.80 9.30 -0.55
C MET A 1 1.54 10.70 -1.15
N GLN A 2 1.61 11.80 -0.38
CA GLN A 2 1.27 13.15 -0.86
C GLN A 2 1.91 13.57 -2.20
N SER A 3 3.22 13.42 -2.36
CA SER A 3 3.92 13.78 -3.62
C SER A 3 3.48 12.99 -4.85
N ALA A 4 2.85 11.83 -4.63
CA ALA A 4 2.35 10.97 -5.69
C ALA A 4 0.86 11.23 -6.01
N GLY A 5 0.20 12.16 -5.32
CA GLY A 5 -1.23 12.44 -5.45
C GLY A 5 -2.11 11.80 -4.36
N GLY A 6 -1.50 11.31 -3.27
CA GLY A 6 -2.23 10.85 -2.09
C GLY A 6 -2.92 11.98 -1.32
N PHE A 7 -3.59 11.61 -0.23
CA PHE A 7 -4.37 12.54 0.59
C PHE A 7 -4.01 12.38 2.07
N PRO A 8 -4.17 13.43 2.90
CA PRO A 8 -3.90 13.35 4.33
C PRO A 8 -4.76 12.28 5.01
N MET A 9 -4.12 11.44 5.83
CA MET A 9 -4.81 10.42 6.63
C MET A 9 -4.98 10.92 8.07
N PRO A 10 -6.10 10.65 8.74
CA PRO A 10 -6.23 10.89 10.18
C PRO A 10 -5.14 10.15 10.95
N ILE A 11 -4.55 10.81 11.97
CA ILE A 11 -3.39 10.27 12.71
C ILE A 11 -3.68 8.93 13.40
N LEU A 12 -4.94 8.69 13.78
CA LEU A 12 -5.39 7.44 14.41
C LEU A 12 -5.92 6.41 13.41
N SER A 13 -5.92 6.71 12.10
CA SER A 13 -6.41 5.78 11.10
C SER A 13 -5.54 4.54 11.03
N GLN A 14 -6.20 3.38 10.95
CA GLN A 14 -5.56 2.09 10.74
C GLN A 14 -5.78 1.55 9.33
N ASP A 15 -6.35 2.36 8.45
CA ASP A 15 -6.52 2.03 7.04
C ASP A 15 -5.21 2.31 6.28
N LEU A 16 -4.96 1.57 5.20
CA LEU A 16 -3.85 1.84 4.29
C LEU A 16 -4.35 2.56 3.05
N GLN A 17 -3.74 3.70 2.74
CA GLN A 17 -3.96 4.36 1.46
C GLN A 17 -3.15 3.64 0.37
N TYR A 18 -3.79 3.36 -0.77
CA TYR A 18 -3.12 2.80 -1.94
C TYR A 18 -3.37 3.64 -3.19
N MET A 19 -2.47 3.52 -4.16
CA MET A 19 -2.59 4.10 -5.48
C MET A 19 -1.87 3.23 -6.50
N LEU A 20 -2.56 2.91 -7.59
CA LEU A 20 -2.02 2.25 -8.76
C LEU A 20 -1.57 3.32 -9.75
N ARG A 21 -0.33 3.24 -10.23
CA ARG A 21 0.21 4.17 -11.23
C ARG A 21 0.58 3.42 -12.49
N GLU A 22 0.21 4.00 -13.63
CA GLU A 22 0.63 3.55 -14.95
C GLU A 22 0.45 2.03 -15.16
N PRO A 23 -0.76 1.48 -14.91
CA PRO A 23 -0.99 0.05 -15.10
C PRO A 23 -0.81 -0.33 -16.56
N ILE A 24 -0.18 -1.49 -16.80
CA ILE A 24 0.08 -2.02 -18.15
C ILE A 24 -1.22 -2.26 -18.92
N SER A 25 -2.29 -2.63 -18.22
CA SER A 25 -3.64 -2.74 -18.78
C SER A 25 -4.66 -2.26 -17.76
N LEU A 26 -5.50 -1.32 -18.16
CA LEU A 26 -6.53 -0.74 -17.29
C LEU A 26 -7.65 -1.73 -16.98
N GLY A 27 -8.00 -2.64 -17.91
CA GLY A 27 -8.93 -3.76 -17.75
C GLY A 27 -10.08 -3.51 -16.76
N ALA A 28 -10.28 -4.47 -15.85
CA ALA A 28 -11.22 -4.36 -14.72
C ALA A 28 -10.70 -3.50 -13.56
N THR A 29 -9.47 -2.96 -13.67
CA THR A 29 -8.79 -2.21 -12.60
C THR A 29 -9.01 -0.71 -12.64
N SER A 30 -9.75 -0.19 -13.63
CA SER A 30 -10.01 1.25 -13.78
C SER A 30 -10.67 1.89 -12.56
N ASN A 31 -11.50 1.14 -11.83
CA ASN A 31 -12.14 1.60 -10.60
C ASN A 31 -11.24 1.51 -9.35
N TYR A 32 -10.04 0.95 -9.49
CA TYR A 32 -9.11 0.66 -8.39
C TYR A 32 -7.79 1.45 -8.54
N MET A 33 -7.86 2.64 -9.13
CA MET A 33 -6.67 3.48 -9.33
C MET A 33 -6.14 4.09 -8.02
N HIS A 34 -7.02 4.32 -7.04
CA HIS A 34 -6.63 4.74 -5.69
C HIS A 34 -7.75 4.42 -4.70
N GLY A 35 -7.41 4.34 -3.42
CA GLY A 35 -8.40 4.13 -2.38
C GLY A 35 -7.81 3.79 -1.02
N LEU A 36 -8.64 3.16 -0.21
CA LEU A 36 -8.29 2.70 1.14
C LEU A 36 -8.47 1.20 1.25
N ILE A 37 -7.49 0.52 1.83
CA ILE A 37 -7.61 -0.85 2.33
C ILE A 37 -8.00 -0.72 3.80
N LYS A 38 -9.22 -1.16 4.14
CA LYS A 38 -9.67 -1.19 5.53
C LYS A 38 -8.88 -2.19 6.36
N ARG A 39 -8.83 -2.02 7.68
CA ARG A 39 -8.11 -2.92 8.62
C ARG A 39 -8.40 -4.42 8.40
N ASN A 40 -9.62 -4.78 8.03
CA ASN A 40 -10.06 -6.15 7.78
C ASN A 40 -9.95 -6.60 6.30
N GLN A 41 -9.51 -5.72 5.41
CA GLN A 41 -9.36 -6.01 3.99
C GLN A 41 -7.93 -6.38 3.63
N THR A 42 -7.79 -7.05 2.50
CA THR A 42 -6.51 -7.46 1.95
C THR A 42 -6.60 -7.36 0.44
N ILE A 43 -5.60 -6.74 -0.17
CA ILE A 43 -5.38 -6.83 -1.61
C ILE A 43 -4.47 -8.03 -1.84
N VAL A 44 -4.88 -8.92 -2.75
CA VAL A 44 -4.08 -10.06 -3.18
C VAL A 44 -3.89 -9.94 -4.69
N ALA A 45 -2.64 -9.99 -5.14
CA ALA A 45 -2.29 -9.95 -6.55
C ALA A 45 -1.25 -11.02 -6.87
N THR A 46 -1.47 -11.76 -7.95
CA THR A 46 -0.45 -12.65 -8.52
C THR A 46 0.40 -11.87 -9.50
N TRP A 47 1.72 -11.90 -9.31
CA TRP A 47 2.62 -11.23 -10.23
C TRP A 47 2.78 -12.04 -11.51
N THR A 48 2.50 -11.42 -12.66
CA THR A 48 2.55 -12.09 -13.96
C THR A 48 3.81 -11.76 -14.76
N CYS A 49 4.54 -10.70 -14.39
CA CYS A 49 5.76 -10.32 -15.09
C CYS A 49 6.97 -11.16 -14.65
N ARG A 50 8.05 -11.12 -15.45
CA ARG A 50 9.25 -11.91 -15.19
C ARG A 50 9.96 -11.56 -13.88
N LYS A 51 10.03 -10.26 -13.55
CA LYS A 51 10.72 -9.72 -12.37
C LYS A 51 9.93 -8.55 -11.80
N GLY A 52 9.89 -8.42 -10.48
CA GLY A 52 9.33 -7.28 -9.76
C GLY A 52 10.16 -6.98 -8.52
N VAL A 53 10.00 -5.77 -7.97
CA VAL A 53 10.68 -5.33 -6.74
C VAL A 53 9.68 -4.57 -5.85
N ILE A 54 9.63 -4.92 -4.57
CA ILE A 54 8.91 -4.19 -3.53
C ILE A 54 9.94 -3.42 -2.72
N TYR A 55 9.62 -2.17 -2.42
CA TYR A 55 10.41 -1.29 -1.56
C TYR A 55 9.59 -0.94 -0.32
N ILE A 56 10.21 -0.99 0.86
CA ILE A 56 9.58 -0.64 2.14
C ILE A 56 10.36 0.52 2.75
N ASP A 57 9.68 1.63 3.03
CA ASP A 57 10.27 2.84 3.60
C ASP A 57 11.53 3.36 2.88
N GLY A 58 11.58 3.18 1.56
CA GLY A 58 12.70 3.61 0.71
C GLY A 58 13.43 2.45 0.04
N SER A 59 14.60 2.72 -0.54
CA SER A 59 15.36 1.74 -1.34
C SER A 59 16.13 0.71 -0.52
N HIS A 60 16.37 0.98 0.77
CA HIS A 60 17.22 0.17 1.64
C HIS A 60 16.64 -1.21 1.93
N VAL A 61 15.32 -1.30 2.15
CA VAL A 61 14.63 -2.58 2.35
C VAL A 61 13.87 -2.88 1.06
N ASN A 62 14.36 -3.89 0.33
CA ASN A 62 13.72 -4.32 -0.90
C ASN A 62 13.65 -5.85 -1.00
N TYR A 63 12.64 -6.31 -1.71
CA TYR A 63 12.40 -7.72 -1.99
C TYR A 63 12.15 -7.90 -3.48
N THR A 64 12.92 -8.77 -4.11
CA THR A 64 12.70 -9.16 -5.51
C THR A 64 11.75 -10.35 -5.57
N PHE A 65 10.87 -10.37 -6.57
CA PHE A 65 9.93 -11.46 -6.80
C PHE A 65 9.79 -11.73 -8.30
N LYS A 66 9.22 -12.89 -8.64
CA LYS A 66 9.14 -13.43 -10.00
C LYS A 66 7.71 -13.81 -10.37
N GLY A 67 7.51 -14.13 -11.65
CA GLY A 67 6.21 -14.55 -12.15
C GLY A 67 5.68 -15.76 -11.38
N GLY A 68 4.43 -15.67 -10.95
CA GLY A 68 3.75 -16.65 -10.11
C GLY A 68 3.77 -16.33 -8.61
N ASP A 69 4.62 -15.41 -8.14
CA ASP A 69 4.62 -15.01 -6.73
C ASP A 69 3.34 -14.24 -6.39
N ILE A 70 2.86 -14.43 -5.15
CA ILE A 70 1.65 -13.80 -4.63
C ILE A 70 2.06 -12.64 -3.71
N ILE A 71 1.50 -11.47 -3.98
CA ILE A 71 1.68 -10.27 -3.18
C ILE A 71 0.38 -10.02 -2.41
N ALA A 72 0.48 -9.98 -1.09
CA ALA A 72 -0.63 -9.63 -0.21
C ALA A 72 -0.33 -8.34 0.55
N ILE A 73 -1.26 -7.39 0.49
CA ILE A 73 -1.14 -6.07 1.14
C ILE A 73 -2.34 -5.90 2.08
N PHE A 74 -2.06 -5.72 3.38
CA PHE A 74 -3.08 -5.57 4.42
C PHE A 74 -2.56 -4.75 5.61
N SER A 75 -3.49 -4.12 6.34
CA SER A 75 -3.15 -3.26 7.49
C SER A 75 -3.20 -4.01 8.82
N LYS A 76 -2.32 -5.00 9.00
CA LYS A 76 -2.19 -5.77 10.27
C LYS A 76 -0.79 -5.72 10.86
N ALA A 77 -0.09 -4.61 10.67
CA ALA A 77 1.18 -4.37 11.34
C ALA A 77 0.97 -4.13 12.86
N PRO A 78 2.00 -4.37 13.69
CA PRO A 78 1.98 -3.96 15.10
C PRO A 78 1.72 -2.46 15.23
N VAL A 79 0.97 -2.06 16.28
CA VAL A 79 0.66 -0.66 16.54
C VAL A 79 1.91 0.08 17.02
N LEU A 80 2.26 1.17 16.35
CA LEU A 80 3.32 2.06 16.79
C LEU A 80 2.86 2.85 18.03
N LYS A 81 3.58 2.72 19.14
CA LYS A 81 3.33 3.50 20.35
C LYS A 81 4.02 4.85 20.22
N VAL A 82 3.23 5.92 20.20
CA VAL A 82 3.71 7.30 20.10
C VAL A 82 3.15 8.14 21.25
N PHE A 83 3.94 9.07 21.78
CA PHE A 83 3.47 10.09 22.71
C PHE A 83 3.07 11.32 21.90
N LEU A 84 1.77 11.61 21.85
CA LEU A 84 1.23 12.74 21.09
C LEU A 84 0.91 13.91 22.03
N PRO A 85 1.26 15.15 21.64
CA PRO A 85 0.73 16.35 22.29
C PRO A 85 -0.80 16.34 22.28
N HIS A 86 -1.42 16.92 23.32
CA HIS A 86 -2.88 16.87 23.51
C HIS A 86 -3.70 17.40 22.32
N LYS A 87 -3.13 18.34 21.55
CA LYS A 87 -3.73 18.91 20.33
C LYS A 87 -3.81 17.95 19.13
N PHE A 88 -3.21 16.76 19.22
CA PHE A 88 -3.16 15.75 18.16
C PHE A 88 -3.77 14.41 18.59
N LEU A 89 -4.36 14.34 19.79
CA LEU A 89 -5.26 13.26 20.20
C LEU A 89 -6.66 13.52 19.62
#